data_AF-A0A930KIY0-F1
#
_entry.id   AF-A0A930KIY0-F1
#
_cell.length_a   1.000
_cell.length_b   1.000
_cell.length_c   1.000
_cell.angle_alpha   90.00
_cell.angle_beta   90.00
_cell.angle_gamma   90.00
#
_symmetry.space_group_name_H-M   'P 1'
#
loop_
_entity.id
_entity.type
_entity.pdbx_description
1 polymer ?
#
loop_
_entity_poly.entity_id
_entity_poly.type
_entity_poly.pdbx_seq_one_letter_code
_entity_poly.pdbx_strand_id
1 'polypeptide(L)' 'MHKVIKRFHDLHDHDKVKGYHEYNVDDVYPREGYETSEDRIAELSGDNNAQGTPLIAEVEEEPAENAQGTPEKKNNKKDK' A
#
# COMPACT_ATOMS: atom_id res chain seq x y z
N MET A 1 -6.33 -11.60 2.18
CA MET A 1 -5.30 -10.52 2.24
C MET A 1 -5.70 -9.41 1.27
N HIS A 2 -5.14 -8.20 1.35
CA HIS A 2 -5.42 -7.15 0.34
C HIS A 2 -4.21 -6.91 -0.54
N LYS A 3 -4.45 -6.64 -1.82
CA LYS A 3 -3.43 -6.16 -2.75
C LYS A 3 -3.70 -4.73 -3.14
N VAL A 4 -2.63 -3.97 -3.26
CA VAL A 4 -2.67 -2.58 -3.68
C VAL A 4 -2.94 -2.55 -5.19
N ILE A 5 -4.04 -1.92 -5.60
CA ILE A 5 -4.40 -1.78 -7.02
C ILE A 5 -3.96 -0.42 -7.58
N LYS A 6 -3.60 0.52 -6.70
CA LYS A 6 -3.16 1.86 -7.08
C LYS A 6 -2.16 2.38 -6.07
N ARG A 7 -1.04 2.92 -6.57
CA ARG A 7 0.02 3.43 -5.71
C ARG A 7 -0.49 4.51 -4.74
N PHE A 8 -0.09 4.42 -3.48
CA PHE A 8 -0.42 5.43 -2.47
C PHE A 8 0.66 5.50 -1.38
N HIS A 9 0.66 6.61 -0.63
CA HIS A 9 1.50 6.79 0.53
C HIS A 9 0.65 6.61 1.79
N ASP A 10 1.04 5.70 2.67
CA ASP A 10 0.38 5.59 3.96
C ASP A 10 0.90 6.67 4.91
N LEU A 11 0.02 7.63 5.20
CA LEU A 11 0.29 8.76 6.08
C LEU A 11 0.08 8.42 7.57
N HIS A 12 -0.64 7.33 7.88
CA HIS A 12 -0.88 6.87 9.25
C HIS A 12 0.30 6.07 9.81
N ASP A 13 1.26 5.70 8.97
CA ASP A 13 2.50 5.02 9.36
C ASP A 13 3.64 5.94 9.84
N HIS A 14 3.38 7.25 9.91
CA HIS A 14 4.42 8.25 10.16
C HIS A 14 5.11 8.12 11.53
N ASP A 15 4.44 7.52 12.51
CA ASP A 15 4.99 7.34 13.86
C ASP A 15 6.00 6.20 13.96
N LYS A 16 5.94 5.22 13.04
CA LYS A 16 6.74 3.98 13.12
C LYS A 16 7.81 3.87 12.04
N VAL A 17 7.59 4.50 10.88
CA VAL A 17 8.60 4.63 9.83
C VAL A 17 9.11 6.06 9.85
N LYS A 18 10.41 6.30 9.65
CA LYS A 18 10.92 7.66 9.42
C LYS A 18 10.40 8.17 8.06
N GLY A 19 9.15 8.59 8.01
CA GLY A 19 8.46 9.07 6.81
C GLY A 19 7.18 8.29 6.50
N TYR A 20 6.72 8.39 5.25
CA TYR A 20 5.54 7.71 4.74
C TYR A 20 5.94 6.43 4.00
N HIS A 21 5.22 5.33 4.24
CA HIS A 21 5.44 4.10 3.47
C HIS A 21 4.72 4.22 2.12
N GLU A 22 5.46 4.06 1.03
CA GLU A 22 4.89 4.02 -0.31
C GLU A 22 4.51 2.57 -0.64
N TYR A 23 3.25 2.36 -0.98
CA TYR A 23 2.74 1.13 -1.54
C TYR A 23 2.61 1.26 -3.06
N ASN A 24 3.18 0.31 -3.78
CA ASN A 24 3.09 0.15 -5.23
C ASN A 24 1.97 -0.83 -5.61
N VAL A 25 1.58 -0.80 -6.89
CA VAL A 25 0.59 -1.76 -7.40
C VAL A 25 1.13 -3.18 -7.23
N ASP A 26 0.25 -4.09 -6.82
CA ASP A 26 0.51 -5.49 -6.45
C ASP A 26 1.22 -5.72 -5.10
N ASP A 27 1.53 -4.66 -4.34
CA ASP A 27 2.03 -4.80 -2.97
C ASP A 27 0.97 -5.40 -2.05
N VAL A 28 1.42 -6.14 -1.05
CA VAL A 28 0.55 -6.73 -0.02
C VAL A 28 0.26 -5.70 1.06
N TYR A 29 -1.02 -5.54 1.40
CA TYR A 29 -1.49 -4.67 2.46
C TYR A 29 -2.33 -5.45 3.50
N PRO A 30 -2.14 -5.20 4.80
CA PRO A 30 -1.10 -4.35 5.40
C PRO A 30 0.31 -4.99 5.32
N ARG A 31 1.37 -4.19 5.51
CA ARG A 31 2.75 -4.71 5.50
C ARG A 31 2.95 -5.82 6.53
N GLU A 32 3.93 -6.69 6.29
CA GLU A 32 4.29 -7.74 7.24
C GLU A 32 4.63 -7.14 8.63
N GLY A 33 4.01 -7.70 9.68
CA GLY A 33 4.18 -7.22 11.05
C GLY A 33 3.45 -5.92 11.39
N TYR A 34 2.53 -5.44 10.54
CA TYR A 34 1.65 -4.32 10.83
C TYR A 34 0.18 -4.74 10.75
N GLU A 35 -0.54 -4.49 11.83
CA GLU A 35 -1.98 -4.60 11.88
C GLU A 35 -2.58 -3.22 11.69
N THR A 36 -3.53 -3.12 10.75
CA THR A 36 -4.34 -1.92 10.56
C THR A 36 -5.76 -2.16 11.05
N SER A 37 -6.52 -1.10 11.29
CA SER A 37 -7.92 -1.21 11.66
C SER A 37 -8.79 -1.56 10.44
N GLU A 38 -9.90 -2.26 10.68
CA GLU A 38 -10.88 -2.59 9.64
C GLU A 38 -11.44 -1.33 8.97
N ASP A 39 -11.66 -0.25 9.74
CA ASP A 39 -12.05 1.06 9.18
C ASP A 39 -11.07 1.56 8.13
N ARG A 40 -9.77 1.39 8.37
CA ARG A 40 -8.73 1.82 7.42
C ARG A 40 -8.76 1.00 6.15
N ILE A 41 -8.98 -0.31 6.26
CA ILE A 41 -9.16 -1.20 5.11
C ILE A 41 -10.39 -0.76 4.31
N ALA A 42 -11.50 -0.44 4.97
CA ALA A 42 -12.72 0.02 4.31
C ALA A 42 -12.52 1.37 3.58
N GLU A 43 -11.79 2.32 4.18
CA GLU A 43 -11.42 3.58 3.53
C GLU A 43 -10.55 3.37 2.29
N LEU A 44 -9.57 2.48 2.37
CA LEU A 44 -8.63 2.19 1.28
C LEU A 44 -9.25 1.33 0.18
N SER A 45 -10.16 0.43 0.52
CA SER A 45 -10.87 -0.44 -0.44
C SER A 45 -12.10 0.23 -1.06
N GLY A 46 -12.59 1.31 -0.46
CA GLY A 46 -13.68 2.13 -0.99
C GLY A 46 -13.20 3.44 -1.61
N ASP A 47 -14.15 4.35 -1.79
CA ASP A 47 -13.93 5.71 -2.30
C ASP A 47 -13.84 6.78 -1.18
N ASN A 48 -13.92 6.38 0.08
CA ASN A 48 -13.86 7.29 1.24
C ASN A 48 -12.43 7.79 1.58
N ASN A 49 -11.45 7.55 0.71
CA ASN A 49 -10.08 8.05 0.87
C ASN A 49 -9.86 9.36 0.09
N ALA A 50 -8.74 10.03 0.36
CA ALA A 50 -8.39 11.31 -0.28
C ALA A 50 -8.30 11.26 -1.82
N GLN A 51 -8.14 10.07 -2.43
CA GLN A 51 -8.15 9.91 -3.89
C GLN A 51 -9.56 9.69 -4.46
N GLY A 52 -10.57 9.45 -3.63
CA GLY A 52 -11.94 9.17 -4.09
C GLY A 52 -12.06 7.87 -4.89
N THR A 53 -11.07 6.96 -4.77
CA THR A 53 -11.01 5.73 -5.55
C THR A 53 -10.44 4.60 -4.71
N PRO A 54 -10.87 3.35 -4.91
CA PRO A 54 -10.27 2.20 -4.25
C PRO A 54 -8.77 2.11 -4.56
N LEU A 55 -7.97 1.98 -3.50
CA LEU A 55 -6.51 1.88 -3.52
C LEU A 55 -6.03 0.45 -3.29
N ILE A 56 -6.79 -0.33 -2.51
CA ILE A 56 -6.56 -1.75 -2.27
C ILE A 56 -7.78 -2.57 -2.71
N ALA A 57 -7.56 -3.83 -3.05
CA ALA A 57 -8.60 -4.81 -3.33
C ALA A 57 -8.40 -6.03 -2.43
N GLU A 58 -9.50 -6.61 -1.96
CA GLU A 58 -9.48 -7.93 -1.34
C GLU A 58 -9.08 -8.97 -2.37
N VAL A 59 -8.06 -9.76 -2.04
CA VAL A 59 -7.66 -10.94 -2.80
C VAL A 59 -7.99 -12.17 -1.96
N GLU A 60 -8.85 -13.01 -2.51
CA GLU A 60 -9.01 -14.39 -2.05
C GLU A 60 -7.67 -15.08 -2.30
N GLU A 61 -7.06 -15.65 -1.25
CA GLU A 61 -5.81 -16.41 -1.36
C GLU A 61 -6.08 -17.68 -2.18
N GLU A 62 -6.01 -17.57 -3.50
CA GLU A 62 -5.56 -18.71 -4.29
C GLU A 62 -4.04 -18.84 -4.06
N PRO A 63 -3.52 -20.03 -3.75
CA PRO A 63 -2.10 -20.25 -3.48
C PRO A 63 -1.29 -20.06 -4.77
N ALA A 64 -1.02 -18.81 -5.14
CA ALA A 64 -0.18 -18.46 -6.28
C ALA A 64 1.27 -18.38 -5.82
N GLU A 65 1.93 -19.53 -5.94
CA GLU A 65 3.36 -19.69 -6.11
C GLU A 65 3.93 -18.58 -7.04
N ASN A 66 4.97 -17.87 -6.58
CA ASN A 66 5.81 -16.95 -7.35
C ASN A 66 5.18 -15.65 -7.89
N ALA A 67 5.45 -14.53 -7.20
CA ALA A 67 5.74 -13.25 -7.86
C ALA A 67 6.69 -12.41 -6.99
N GLN A 68 7.97 -12.77 -7.03
CA GLN A 68 9.04 -11.81 -6.79
C GLN A 68 8.90 -10.65 -7.77
N GLY A 69 8.93 -9.42 -7.28
CA GLY A 69 8.86 -8.23 -8.13
C GLY A 69 9.12 -6.96 -7.36
N THR A 70 10.30 -6.83 -6.74
CA THR A 70 10.86 -5.51 -6.49
C THR A 70 11.04 -4.77 -7.82
N PRO A 71 10.72 -3.47 -7.89
CA PRO A 71 11.55 -2.59 -8.67
C PRO A 71 12.01 -1.42 -7.81
N GLU A 72 13.27 -1.53 -7.41
CA GLU A 72 14.14 -0.41 -7.11
C GLU A 72 14.06 0.65 -8.23
N LYS A 73 13.47 1.83 -7.98
CA LYS A 73 13.65 3.02 -8.82
C LYS A 73 13.86 4.31 -8.01
N LYS A 74 15.13 4.50 -7.64
CA LYS A 74 16.00 5.65 -7.93
C LYS A 74 15.41 7.07 -7.79
N ASN A 75 15.98 7.79 -6.80
CA ASN A 75 16.44 9.18 -6.84
C ASN A 75 15.84 10.13 -7.89
N ASN A 76 15.36 11.29 -7.42
CA ASN A 76 15.76 12.55 -8.05
C ASN A 76 15.92 13.67 -7.01
N LYS A 77 17.18 13.94 -6.70
CA LYS A 77 17.69 15.20 -6.18
C LYS A 77 17.27 16.33 -7.13
N LYS A 78 16.66 17.39 -6.59
CA LYS A 78 16.55 18.65 -7.32
C LYS A 78 17.12 19.76 -6.45
N ASP A 79 18.43 19.93 -6.58
CA ASP A 79 19.08 21.21 -6.29
C ASP A 79 18.45 22.26 -7.22
N LYS A 80 18.00 23.37 -6.65
CA LYS A 80 18.16 24.69 -7.27
C LYS A 80 18.07 25.80 -6.24
#